data_AF-A0A0X3U1P0-F1
#
_entry.id   AF-A0A0X3U1P0-F1
#
_cell.length_a   1.000
_cell.length_b   1.000
_cell.length_c   1.000
_cell.angle_alpha   90.00
_cell.angle_beta   90.00
_cell.angle_gamma   90.00
#
_symmetry.space_group_name_H-M   'P 1'
#
loop_
_entity.id
_entity.type
_entity.pdbx_description
1 polymer ?
#
loop_
_entity_poly.entity_id
_entity_poly.type
_entity_poly.pdbx_seq_one_letter_code
_entity_poly.pdbx_strand_id
1 'polypeptide(L)'
;MKRVSSNILALFDRFGLVLTLALMVLITAASLLPKESAAGPGAVDKPMHVIAYAVAVLPAAVVPSGPVLWLAAWVVAWGGAIELLQPLVGRSMKLSDMAANAVGVLVGLLVAFLVQRLLNRMSE
;
A
#
# COMPACT_ATOMS: atom_id res chain seq x y z
N MET A 1 -25.26 -11.65 9.92
CA MET A 1 -24.23 -10.73 9.39
C MET A 1 -23.25 -10.24 10.46
N LYS A 2 -23.70 -9.87 11.68
CA LYS A 2 -22.84 -9.43 12.81
C LYS A 2 -21.61 -10.31 13.10
N ARG A 3 -21.80 -11.63 13.14
CA ARG A 3 -20.69 -12.58 13.38
C ARG A 3 -19.63 -12.54 12.28
N VAL A 4 -20.04 -12.31 11.03
CA VAL A 4 -19.14 -12.23 9.88
C VAL A 4 -18.32 -10.94 9.92
N SER A 5 -18.96 -9.78 10.13
CA SER A 5 -18.23 -8.51 10.22
C SER A 5 -17.24 -8.48 11.39
N SER A 6 -17.61 -9.02 12.55
CA SER A 6 -16.73 -9.12 13.72
C SER A 6 -15.50 -9.99 13.45
N ASN A 7 -15.68 -11.14 12.77
CA ASN A 7 -14.56 -11.99 12.39
C ASN A 7 -13.61 -11.30 11.38
N ILE A 8 -14.16 -10.50 10.46
CA ILE A 8 -13.36 -9.75 9.48
C ILE A 8 -12.54 -8.67 10.18
N LEU A 9 -13.15 -7.90 11.09
CA LEU A 9 -12.41 -6.90 11.88
C LEU A 9 -11.29 -7.54 12.71
N ALA A 10 -11.56 -8.68 13.35
CA ALA A 10 -10.54 -9.44 14.09
C ALA A 10 -9.40 -9.95 13.19
N LEU A 11 -9.68 -10.28 11.93
CA LEU A 11 -8.64 -10.66 10.95
C LEU A 11 -7.72 -9.47 10.65
N PHE A 12 -8.29 -8.29 10.37
CA PHE A 12 -7.50 -7.08 10.11
C PHE A 12 -6.70 -6.64 11.33
N ASP A 13 -7.28 -6.68 12.52
CA ASP A 13 -6.59 -6.38 13.78
C ASP A 13 -5.38 -7.31 13.99
N ARG A 14 -5.57 -8.62 13.76
CA ARG A 14 -4.54 -9.63 14.01
C ARG A 14 -3.43 -9.67 12.95
N PHE A 15 -3.77 -9.48 11.68
CA PHE A 15 -2.85 -9.72 10.56
C PHE A 15 -2.58 -8.49 9.70
N GLY A 16 -3.24 -7.36 9.93
CA GLY A 16 -3.15 -6.17 9.09
C GLY A 16 -1.71 -5.69 8.91
N LEU A 17 -0.97 -5.51 10.02
CA LEU A 17 0.43 -5.09 9.96
C LEU A 17 1.32 -6.10 9.22
N VAL A 18 1.15 -7.39 9.49
CA VAL A 18 1.94 -8.46 8.85
C VAL A 18 1.68 -8.48 7.34
N LEU A 19 0.42 -8.36 6.92
CA LEU A 19 0.05 -8.30 5.50
C LEU A 19 0.62 -7.05 4.82
N THR A 20 0.52 -5.89 5.47
CA THR A 20 1.14 -4.66 4.95
C THR A 20 2.65 -4.82 4.77
N LEU A 21 3.37 -5.35 5.77
CA LEU A 21 4.81 -5.59 5.67
C LEU A 21 5.16 -6.59 4.56
N ALA A 22 4.41 -7.69 4.45
CA ALA A 22 4.60 -8.67 3.39
C ALA A 22 4.40 -8.04 1.99
N LEU A 23 3.36 -7.21 1.83
CA LEU A 23 3.11 -6.47 0.59
C LEU A 23 4.23 -5.48 0.29
N MET A 24 4.77 -4.79 1.29
CA MET A 24 5.91 -3.89 1.09
C MET A 24 7.18 -4.64 0.66
N VAL A 25 7.43 -5.84 1.19
CA VAL A 25 8.52 -6.70 0.73
C VAL A 25 8.32 -7.09 -0.74
N LEU A 26 7.11 -7.49 -1.12
CA LEU A 26 6.77 -7.83 -2.52
C LEU A 26 6.94 -6.64 -3.46
N ILE A 27 6.48 -5.45 -3.07
CA ILE A 27 6.66 -4.21 -3.84
C ILE A 27 8.15 -3.90 -3.97
N THR A 28 8.92 -3.99 -2.89
CA THR A 28 10.38 -3.74 -2.91
C THR A 28 11.09 -4.67 -3.88
N ALA A 29 10.81 -5.97 -3.81
CA ALA A 29 11.39 -6.96 -4.72
C ALA A 29 11.01 -6.65 -6.18
N ALA A 30 9.72 -6.41 -6.46
CA ALA A 30 9.23 -6.10 -7.79
C ALA A 30 9.84 -4.80 -8.37
N SER A 31 10.05 -3.78 -7.54
CA SER A 31 10.60 -2.49 -7.94
C SER A 31 12.12 -2.54 -8.19
N LEU A 32 12.86 -3.41 -7.50
CA LEU A 32 14.31 -3.52 -7.61
C LEU A 32 14.78 -4.61 -8.58
N LEU A 33 13.89 -5.43 -9.13
CA LEU A 33 14.24 -6.32 -10.24
C LEU A 33 14.69 -5.48 -11.46
N PRO A 34 15.83 -5.83 -12.10
CA PRO A 34 16.26 -5.15 -13.32
C PRO A 34 15.14 -5.17 -14.36
N LYS A 35 14.75 -3.99 -14.88
CA LYS A 35 13.83 -3.93 -16.02
C LYS A 35 14.66 -4.21 -17.25
N GLU A 36 14.40 -5.30 -17.96
CA GLU A 36 14.94 -5.45 -19.31
C GLU A 36 14.51 -4.24 -20.13
N SER A 37 15.42 -3.71 -20.95
CA SER A 37 15.23 -2.54 -21.79
C SER A 37 14.18 -2.81 -22.88
N ALA A 38 12.92 -2.93 -22.51
CA ALA A 38 11.80 -2.99 -23.41
C ALA A 38 11.05 -1.66 -23.32
N ALA A 39 11.31 -0.81 -24.30
CA ALA A 39 10.48 0.35 -24.59
C ALA A 39 9.02 -0.12 -24.80
N GLY A 40 8.15 0.23 -23.86
CA GLY A 40 6.72 -0.06 -23.85
C GLY A 40 6.03 0.89 -22.87
N PRO A 41 4.75 1.25 -23.09
CA PRO A 41 4.20 2.53 -22.67
C PRO A 41 4.31 2.76 -21.16
N GLY A 42 5.07 3.78 -20.76
CA GLY A 42 5.18 4.26 -19.36
C GLY A 42 3.87 4.76 -18.74
N ALA A 43 2.73 4.56 -19.42
CA ALA A 43 1.40 4.92 -18.96
C ALA A 43 0.77 3.86 -18.04
N VAL A 44 1.13 2.58 -18.18
CA VAL A 44 0.60 1.49 -17.30
C VAL A 44 1.32 1.45 -15.94
N ASP A 45 2.51 2.06 -15.83
CA ASP A 45 3.30 2.14 -14.59
C ASP A 45 2.50 2.84 -13.46
N LYS A 46 1.95 4.03 -13.71
CA LYS A 46 1.42 4.91 -12.63
C LYS A 46 0.16 4.37 -11.94
N PRO A 47 -0.87 3.87 -12.65
CA PRO A 47 -2.01 3.25 -11.99
C PRO A 47 -1.60 2.05 -11.13
N MET A 48 -0.59 1.29 -11.56
CA MET A 48 -0.07 0.17 -10.77
C MET A 48 0.62 0.64 -9.49
N HIS A 49 1.35 1.76 -9.50
CA HIS A 49 1.88 2.37 -8.28
C HIS A 49 0.75 2.77 -7.31
N VAL A 50 -0.29 3.45 -7.80
CA VAL A 50 -1.45 3.83 -6.97
C VAL A 50 -2.11 2.58 -6.35
N ILE A 51 -2.39 1.56 -7.15
CA ILE A 51 -3.03 0.33 -6.70
C ILE A 51 -2.14 -0.41 -5.69
N ALA A 52 -0.85 -0.57 -5.99
CA ALA A 52 0.09 -1.29 -5.13
C ALA A 52 0.17 -0.66 -3.74
N TYR A 53 0.31 0.66 -3.67
CA TYR A 53 0.40 1.36 -2.38
C TYR A 53 -0.93 1.48 -1.66
N ALA A 54 -2.06 1.55 -2.39
CA ALA A 54 -3.39 1.47 -1.79
C ALA A 54 -3.62 0.10 -1.14
N VAL A 55 -3.29 -0.98 -1.84
CA VAL A 55 -3.40 -2.35 -1.33
C VAL A 55 -2.43 -2.60 -0.19
N ALA A 56 -1.22 -2.05 -0.24
CA ALA A 56 -0.22 -2.22 0.82
C ALA A 56 -0.65 -1.60 2.15
N VAL A 57 -1.16 -0.37 2.15
CA VAL A 57 -1.55 0.32 3.40
C VAL A 57 -2.88 -0.18 3.96
N LEU A 58 -3.78 -0.67 3.09
CA LEU A 58 -5.16 -1.01 3.44
C LEU A 58 -5.29 -1.98 4.64
N PRO A 59 -4.61 -3.15 4.69
CA PRO A 59 -4.83 -4.13 5.75
C PRO A 59 -4.57 -3.58 7.15
N ALA A 60 -3.45 -2.88 7.35
CA ALA A 60 -3.11 -2.27 8.64
C ALA A 60 -3.92 -1.00 8.95
N ALA A 61 -4.53 -0.36 7.95
CA ALA A 61 -5.32 0.85 8.14
C ALA A 61 -6.80 0.57 8.52
N VAL A 62 -7.34 -0.62 8.21
CA VAL A 62 -8.75 -0.96 8.52
C VAL A 62 -8.99 -1.08 10.02
N VAL A 63 -8.08 -1.71 10.76
CA VAL A 63 -8.07 -1.72 12.23
C VAL A 63 -6.64 -1.41 12.69
N PRO A 64 -6.31 -0.11 12.84
CA PRO A 64 -4.95 0.30 13.12
C PRO A 64 -4.60 0.07 14.59
N SER A 65 -3.49 -0.62 14.84
CA SER A 65 -2.94 -0.85 16.19
C SER A 65 -2.22 0.37 16.80
N GLY A 66 -2.10 1.46 16.03
CA GLY A 66 -1.45 2.71 16.43
C GLY A 66 -1.88 3.87 15.52
N PRO A 67 -1.20 5.03 15.56
CA PRO A 67 -1.62 6.18 14.77
C PRO A 67 -1.46 5.93 13.27
N VAL A 68 -2.58 5.97 12.53
CA VAL A 68 -2.64 5.71 11.08
C VAL A 68 -1.69 6.62 10.28
N LEU A 69 -1.49 7.85 10.74
CA LEU A 69 -0.56 8.79 10.08
C LEU A 69 0.89 8.29 10.11
N TRP A 70 1.32 7.60 11.17
CA TRP A 70 2.67 7.02 11.21
C TRP A 70 2.82 5.85 10.26
N LEU A 71 1.79 5.00 10.15
CA LEU A 71 1.75 3.93 9.14
C LEU A 71 1.85 4.52 7.73
N ALA A 72 1.02 5.52 7.42
CA ALA A 72 1.01 6.17 6.12
C ALA A 72 2.35 6.84 5.79
N ALA A 73 2.91 7.59 6.74
CA ALA A 73 4.21 8.23 6.59
C ALA A 73 5.32 7.20 6.35
N TRP A 74 5.30 6.07 7.08
CA TRP A 74 6.27 5.00 6.90
C TRP A 74 6.16 4.35 5.51
N VAL A 75 4.94 4.02 5.05
CA VAL A 75 4.72 3.43 3.71
C VAL A 75 5.17 4.38 2.60
N VAL A 76 4.86 5.68 2.70
CA VAL A 76 5.30 6.69 1.73
C VAL A 76 6.83 6.84 1.75
N ALA A 77 7.43 6.94 2.94
CA ALA A 77 8.88 7.07 3.09
C ALA A 77 9.62 5.85 2.53
N TRP A 78 9.10 4.65 2.78
CA TRP A 78 9.65 3.41 2.21
C TRP A 78 9.56 3.39 0.69
N GLY A 79 8.43 3.79 0.12
CA GLY A 79 8.29 3.89 -1.33
C GLY A 79 9.20 4.94 -1.96
N GLY A 80 9.41 6.07 -1.28
CA GLY A 80 10.40 7.06 -1.68
C GLY A 80 11.83 6.52 -1.63
N ALA A 81 12.17 5.75 -0.60
CA ALA A 81 13.47 5.09 -0.49
C ALA A 81 13.70 4.08 -1.62
N ILE A 82 12.68 3.30 -2.01
CA ILE A 82 12.77 2.39 -3.16
C ILE A 82 13.11 3.17 -4.44
N GLU A 83 12.42 4.27 -4.72
CA GLU A 83 12.67 5.10 -5.92
C GLU A 83 14.09 5.70 -5.92
N LEU A 84 14.62 6.07 -4.76
CA LEU A 84 16.00 6.54 -4.61
C LEU A 84 17.04 5.42 -4.82
N LEU A 85 16.69 4.17 -4.52
CA LEU A 85 17.57 3.01 -4.69
C LEU A 85 17.52 2.39 -6.10
N GLN A 86 16.45 2.64 -6.87
CA GLN A 86 16.30 2.13 -8.24
C GLN A 86 17.50 2.39 -9.19
N PRO A 87 18.20 3.54 -9.14
CA PRO A 87 19.42 3.77 -9.92
C PRO A 87 20.54 2.75 -9.71
N LEU A 88 20.63 2.16 -8.51
CA LEU A 88 21.66 1.17 -8.18
C LEU A 88 21.48 -0.17 -8.91
N VAL A 89 20.28 -0.43 -9.44
CA VAL A 89 19.94 -1.65 -10.20
C VAL A 89 19.66 -1.35 -11.68
N GLY A 90 20.13 -0.20 -12.18
CA GLY A 90 20.01 0.19 -13.59
C GLY A 90 18.63 0.72 -13.99
N ARG A 91 17.81 1.18 -13.02
CA ARG A 91 16.50 1.80 -13.28
C ARG A 91 16.53 3.31 -13.05
N SER A 92 15.64 4.05 -13.70
CA SER A 92 15.55 5.50 -13.52
C SER A 92 14.68 5.85 -12.30
N MET A 93 15.20 6.67 -11.39
CA MET A 93 14.40 7.30 -10.34
C MET A 93 13.33 8.20 -10.99
N LYS A 94 12.07 8.09 -10.54
CA LYS A 94 10.99 8.98 -11.01
C LYS A 94 10.21 9.60 -9.86
N LEU A 95 10.30 10.94 -9.74
CA LEU A 95 9.50 11.71 -8.79
C LEU A 95 7.99 11.54 -9.00
N SER A 96 7.55 11.32 -10.25
CA SER A 96 6.16 11.01 -10.57
C SER A 96 5.68 9.70 -9.96
N ASP A 97 6.57 8.73 -9.80
CA ASP A 97 6.25 7.41 -9.26
C ASP A 97 6.17 7.53 -7.72
N MET A 98 7.03 8.36 -7.10
CA MET A 98 6.88 8.77 -5.69
C MET A 98 5.52 9.44 -5.43
N ALA A 99 5.08 10.35 -6.31
CA ALA A 99 3.78 11.00 -6.18
C ALA A 99 2.62 9.98 -6.33
N ALA A 100 2.72 9.05 -7.29
CA ALA A 100 1.74 7.98 -7.46
C ALA A 100 1.64 7.07 -6.23
N ASN A 101 2.78 6.74 -5.61
CA ASN A 101 2.83 5.97 -4.36
C ASN A 101 2.06 6.69 -3.24
N ALA A 102 2.32 7.99 -3.04
CA ALA A 102 1.63 8.80 -2.03
C ALA A 102 0.12 8.90 -2.28
N VAL A 103 -0.30 9.09 -3.53
CA VAL A 103 -1.72 9.06 -3.92
C VAL A 103 -2.32 7.69 -3.62
N GLY A 104 -1.62 6.60 -3.93
CA GLY A 104 -2.02 5.23 -3.58
C GLY A 104 -2.27 5.07 -2.08
N VAL A 105 -1.35 5.56 -1.24
CA VAL A 105 -1.53 5.52 0.22
C VAL A 105 -2.81 6.28 0.62
N LEU A 106 -3.03 7.50 0.13
CA LEU A 106 -4.24 8.27 0.45
C LEU A 106 -5.53 7.53 0.03
N VAL A 107 -5.54 6.93 -1.16
CA VAL A 107 -6.65 6.11 -1.65
C VAL A 107 -6.87 4.90 -0.75
N GLY A 108 -5.81 4.19 -0.37
CA GLY A 108 -5.89 3.03 0.54
C GLY A 108 -6.44 3.41 1.91
N LEU A 109 -6.05 4.56 2.47
CA LEU A 109 -6.59 5.07 3.72
C LEU A 109 -8.09 5.40 3.62
N LEU A 110 -8.52 6.04 2.54
CA LEU A 110 -9.93 6.33 2.30
C LEU A 110 -10.74 5.04 2.21
N VAL A 111 -10.25 4.05 1.46
CA VAL A 111 -10.90 2.73 1.35
C VAL A 111 -10.95 2.04 2.72
N ALA A 112 -9.85 2.08 3.49
CA ALA A 112 -9.79 1.49 4.82
C ALA A 112 -10.86 2.08 5.75
N PHE A 113 -10.99 3.40 5.75
CA PHE A 113 -12.01 4.11 6.52
C PHE A 113 -13.43 3.68 6.12
N LEU A 114 -13.72 3.59 4.81
CA LEU A 114 -15.03 3.16 4.32
C LEU A 114 -15.32 1.70 4.70
N VAL A 115 -14.34 0.79 4.54
CA VAL A 115 -14.45 -0.61 4.92
C VAL A 115 -14.72 -0.75 6.41
N GLN A 116 -13.94 -0.08 7.25
CA GLN A 116 -14.12 -0.09 8.71
C GLN A 116 -15.53 0.38 9.08
N ARG A 117 -15.99 1.50 8.51
CA ARG A 117 -17.33 2.05 8.76
C ARG A 117 -18.45 1.09 8.35
N LEU A 118 -18.32 0.42 7.22
CA LEU A 118 -19.29 -0.56 6.75
C LEU A 118 -19.33 -1.80 7.66
N LEU A 119 -18.17 -2.31 8.06
CA LEU A 119 -18.07 -3.47 8.95
C LEU A 119 -18.67 -3.19 10.34
N ASN A 120 -18.42 -2.00 10.89
CA ASN A 120 -18.96 -1.57 12.18
C ASN A 120 -20.49 -1.45 12.13
N ARG A 121 -21.05 -0.87 11.06
CA ARG A 121 -22.51 -0.79 10.86
C ARG A 121 -23.18 -2.16 10.75
N MET A 122 -22.47 -3.16 10.25
CA MET A 122 -22.98 -4.53 10.14
C MET A 122 -22.88 -5.32 11.46
N SER A 123 -22.07 -4.86 12.42
CA SER A 123 -21.95 -5.45 13.76
C SER A 123 -22.93 -4.88 14.79
N GLU A 124 -23.38 -3.63 14.59
CA GLU A 124 -24.47 -3.00 15.35
C GLU A 124 -25.82 -3.72 15.19
#